data_AF-A0A954PVQ6-F1
#
_entry.id   AF-A0A954PVQ6-F1
#
_cell.length_a   1.000
_cell.length_b   1.000
_cell.length_c   1.000
_cell.angle_alpha   90.00
_cell.angle_beta   90.00
_cell.angle_gamma   90.00
#
_symmetry.space_group_name_H-M   'P 1'
#
loop_
_entity.id
_entity.type
_entity.pdbx_description
1 polymer ?
#
loop_
_entity_poly.entity_id
_entity_poly.type
_entity_poly.pdbx_seq_one_letter_code
_entity_poly.pdbx_strand_id
1 'polypeptide(L)'
;MNAALLIAETAGGWTDWAQTSGVFVLALVLVLSCLIAWMTNLVALPGNWVCVLLIAVYAWLGPENGRAAIGYGAVLTGFALALLGEIIEFVAGAAGAKRAGASRRSTLYSIVGSMAGAIAGAIVGIPIPVIGPVIAAILFGGLGAAAGAMYGEWNDGRSWKENWMIGHATFWGRTFGTMGKVIAGAGIVIVSLVAVLL
;
A
#
# COMPACT_ATOMS: atom_id res chain seq x y z
N MET A 1 -11.85 -48.25 30.67
CA MET A 1 -11.81 -46.82 30.33
C MET A 1 -13.26 -46.31 30.37
N ASN A 2 -13.55 -45.33 31.22
CA ASN A 2 -14.94 -44.90 31.50
C ASN A 2 -15.42 -43.91 30.42
N ALA A 3 -16.68 -43.98 29.97
CA ALA A 3 -17.18 -43.16 28.85
C ALA A 3 -17.05 -41.64 29.09
N ALA A 4 -17.09 -41.21 30.36
CA ALA A 4 -16.86 -39.83 30.77
C ALA A 4 -15.42 -39.34 30.52
N LEU A 5 -14.41 -40.22 30.60
CA LEU A 5 -13.01 -39.88 30.31
C LEU A 5 -12.78 -39.70 28.80
N LEU A 6 -13.41 -40.53 27.97
CA LEU A 6 -13.38 -40.40 26.50
C LEU A 6 -14.03 -39.09 26.03
N ILE A 7 -15.13 -38.66 26.67
CA ILE A 7 -15.79 -37.39 26.35
C ILE A 7 -14.94 -36.20 26.82
N ALA A 8 -14.28 -36.29 27.98
CA ALA A 8 -13.39 -35.24 28.46
C ALA A 8 -12.12 -35.09 27.60
N GLU A 9 -11.51 -36.21 27.19
CA GLU A 9 -10.34 -36.21 26.27
C GLU A 9 -10.71 -35.66 24.89
N THR A 10 -11.87 -36.07 24.34
CA THR A 10 -12.31 -35.55 23.04
C THR A 10 -12.69 -34.07 23.11
N ALA A 11 -13.35 -33.62 24.17
CA ALA A 11 -13.70 -32.21 24.35
C ALA A 11 -12.48 -31.28 24.43
N GLY A 12 -11.40 -31.70 25.10
CA GLY A 12 -10.13 -30.95 25.12
C GLY A 12 -9.47 -30.85 23.75
N GLY A 13 -9.52 -31.92 22.96
CA GLY A 13 -8.94 -31.94 21.61
C GLY A 13 -9.57 -30.93 20.65
N TRP A 14 -10.90 -30.73 20.71
CA TRP A 14 -11.58 -29.75 19.85
C TRP A 14 -11.29 -28.30 20.25
N THR A 15 -11.18 -28.00 21.54
CA THR A 15 -10.83 -26.65 22.02
C THR A 15 -9.39 -26.29 21.67
N ASP A 16 -8.46 -27.23 21.83
CA ASP A 16 -7.05 -27.02 21.50
C ASP A 16 -6.84 -26.89 19.99
N TRP A 17 -7.57 -27.69 19.19
CA TRP A 17 -7.57 -27.57 17.74
C TRP A 17 -8.18 -26.24 17.26
N ALA A 18 -9.29 -25.79 17.86
CA ALA A 18 -9.93 -24.52 17.52
C ALA A 18 -9.05 -23.32 17.92
N GLN A 19 -8.38 -23.38 19.08
CA GLN A 19 -7.43 -22.36 19.52
C GLN A 19 -6.21 -22.29 18.59
N THR A 20 -5.62 -23.44 18.25
CA THR A 20 -4.46 -23.52 17.35
C THR A 20 -4.81 -23.04 15.94
N SER A 21 -5.93 -23.52 15.38
CA SER A 21 -6.39 -23.13 14.04
C SER A 21 -6.79 -21.66 13.98
N GLY A 22 -7.39 -21.12 15.05
CA GLY A 22 -7.80 -19.73 15.15
C GLY A 22 -6.63 -18.75 15.01
N VAL A 23 -5.48 -19.05 15.61
CA VAL A 23 -4.28 -18.21 15.51
C VAL A 23 -3.76 -18.13 14.07
N PHE A 24 -3.73 -19.27 13.35
CA PHE A 24 -3.33 -19.29 11.95
C PHE A 24 -4.32 -18.54 11.05
N VAL A 25 -5.62 -18.63 11.33
CA VAL A 25 -6.64 -17.85 10.61
C VAL A 25 -6.43 -16.35 10.85
N LEU A 26 -6.18 -15.92 12.08
CA LEU A 26 -5.90 -14.52 12.39
C LEU A 26 -4.63 -14.01 11.68
N ALA A 27 -3.56 -14.81 11.68
CA ALA A 27 -2.32 -14.49 10.97
C ALA A 27 -2.54 -14.37 9.45
N LEU A 28 -3.31 -15.30 8.87
CA LEU A 28 -3.67 -15.27 7.46
C LEU A 28 -4.49 -14.02 7.12
N VAL A 29 -5.50 -13.70 7.94
CA VAL A 29 -6.32 -12.49 7.78
C VAL A 29 -5.44 -11.25 7.84
N LEU A 30 -4.52 -11.15 8.80
CA LEU A 30 -3.58 -10.03 8.90
C LEU A 30 -2.78 -9.85 7.60
N VAL A 31 -2.15 -10.91 7.10
CA VAL A 31 -1.30 -10.84 5.90
C VAL A 31 -2.13 -10.47 4.67
N LEU A 32 -3.32 -11.05 4.50
CA LEU A 32 -4.21 -10.72 3.39
C LEU A 32 -4.73 -9.27 3.49
N SER A 33 -5.08 -8.80 4.68
CA SER A 33 -5.47 -7.40 4.90
C SER A 33 -4.31 -6.44 4.62
N CYS A 34 -3.08 -6.79 4.99
CA CYS A 34 -1.90 -6.02 4.62
C CYS A 34 -1.66 -6.02 3.11
N LEU A 35 -1.86 -7.14 2.42
CA LEU A 35 -1.73 -7.21 0.97
C LEU A 35 -2.77 -6.31 0.26
N ILE A 36 -4.02 -6.34 0.71
CA ILE A 36 -5.09 -5.48 0.18
C ILE A 36 -4.78 -4.01 0.46
N ALA A 37 -4.40 -3.68 1.69
CA ALA A 37 -4.01 -2.32 2.08
C ALA A 37 -2.83 -1.84 1.23
N TRP A 38 -1.81 -2.68 1.01
CA TRP A 38 -0.67 -2.36 0.15
C TRP A 38 -1.07 -2.06 -1.30
N MET A 39 -2.02 -2.80 -1.88
CA MET A 39 -2.51 -2.55 -3.24
C MET A 39 -3.18 -1.17 -3.39
N THR A 40 -3.73 -0.61 -2.31
CA THR A 40 -4.34 0.73 -2.35
C THR A 40 -3.32 1.85 -2.63
N ASN A 41 -2.03 1.61 -2.42
CA ASN A 41 -0.98 2.58 -2.77
C ASN A 41 -0.96 2.90 -4.28
N LEU A 42 -1.41 1.96 -5.13
CA LEU A 42 -1.48 2.17 -6.58
C LEU A 42 -2.42 3.31 -6.97
N VAL A 43 -3.45 3.55 -6.16
CA VAL A 43 -4.45 4.61 -6.37
C VAL A 43 -4.25 5.81 -5.43
N ALA A 44 -3.00 6.04 -5.00
CA ALA A 44 -2.60 7.16 -4.15
C ALA A 44 -3.15 7.17 -2.71
N LEU A 45 -3.64 6.03 -2.20
CA LEU A 45 -4.09 5.92 -0.81
C LEU A 45 -2.92 5.61 0.13
N PRO A 46 -3.03 5.95 1.44
CA PRO A 46 -2.00 5.70 2.45
C PRO A 46 -1.96 4.22 2.90
N GLY A 47 -1.88 3.29 1.96
CA GLY A 47 -2.00 1.85 2.21
C GLY A 47 -0.95 1.31 3.18
N ASN A 48 0.28 1.81 3.12
CA ASN A 48 1.36 1.42 4.02
C ASN A 48 1.04 1.72 5.49
N TRP A 49 0.39 2.85 5.78
CA TRP A 49 -0.03 3.20 7.14
C TRP A 49 -1.13 2.27 7.65
N VAL A 50 -2.05 1.87 6.78
CA VAL A 50 -3.08 0.88 7.12
C VAL A 50 -2.41 -0.46 7.47
N CYS A 51 -1.40 -0.91 6.72
CA CYS A 51 -0.64 -2.12 7.08
C CYS A 51 0.01 -1.99 8.46
N VAL A 52 0.68 -0.88 8.75
CA VAL A 52 1.33 -0.64 10.05
C VAL A 52 0.31 -0.68 11.19
N LEU A 53 -0.85 -0.05 11.01
CA LEU A 53 -1.93 -0.08 11.98
C LEU A 53 -2.44 -1.51 12.21
N LEU A 54 -2.66 -2.28 11.15
CA LEU A 54 -3.10 -3.67 11.25
C LEU A 54 -2.10 -4.53 12.02
N ILE A 55 -0.79 -4.39 11.73
CA ILE A 55 0.28 -5.09 12.45
C ILE A 55 0.31 -4.65 13.92
N ALA A 56 0.15 -3.36 14.21
CA ALA A 56 0.11 -2.85 15.58
C ALA A 56 -1.09 -3.37 16.37
N VAL A 57 -2.28 -3.40 15.76
CA VAL A 57 -3.49 -3.98 16.37
C VAL A 57 -3.30 -5.47 16.63
N TYR A 58 -2.72 -6.21 15.68
CA TYR A 58 -2.41 -7.62 15.87
C TYR A 58 -1.38 -7.84 16.98
N ALA A 59 -0.31 -7.04 17.04
CA ALA A 59 0.69 -7.13 18.10
C ALA A 59 0.12 -6.80 19.49
N TRP A 60 -0.97 -6.03 19.55
CA TRP A 60 -1.61 -5.64 20.82
C TRP A 60 -2.72 -6.60 21.27
N LEU A 61 -3.55 -7.09 20.33
CA LEU A 61 -4.72 -7.93 20.64
C LEU A 61 -4.52 -9.41 20.31
N GLY A 62 -3.47 -9.73 19.56
CA GLY A 62 -3.15 -11.09 19.12
C GLY A 62 -2.47 -11.91 20.21
N PRO A 63 -1.96 -13.10 19.85
CA PRO A 63 -1.30 -13.99 20.79
C PRO A 63 -0.07 -13.34 21.42
N GLU A 64 0.05 -13.38 22.75
CA GLU A 64 1.21 -12.84 23.47
C GLU A 64 2.45 -13.75 23.34
N ASN A 65 2.24 -15.06 23.26
CA ASN A 65 3.29 -16.07 23.23
C ASN A 65 2.94 -17.20 22.26
N GLY A 66 3.97 -17.87 21.76
CA GLY A 66 3.83 -19.01 20.84
C GLY A 66 3.93 -18.62 19.37
N ARG A 67 3.52 -19.54 18.50
CA ARG A 67 3.62 -19.37 17.04
C ARG A 67 2.72 -18.23 16.58
N ALA A 68 3.20 -17.41 15.66
CA ALA A 68 2.51 -16.23 15.13
C ALA A 68 2.28 -15.09 16.13
N ALA A 69 2.90 -15.12 17.33
CA ALA A 69 2.94 -13.96 18.21
C ALA A 69 3.83 -12.87 17.57
N ILE A 70 3.27 -11.69 17.33
CA ILE A 70 4.01 -10.57 16.71
C ILE A 70 4.44 -9.59 17.80
N GLY A 71 5.75 -9.39 17.95
CA GLY A 71 6.29 -8.33 18.79
C GLY A 71 6.30 -6.96 18.13
N TYR A 72 6.45 -5.91 18.94
CA TYR A 72 6.52 -4.52 18.48
C TYR A 72 7.69 -4.21 17.53
N GLY A 73 8.70 -5.08 17.43
CA GLY A 73 9.78 -4.94 16.44
C GLY A 73 9.29 -4.95 15.00
N ALA A 74 8.27 -5.76 14.68
CA ALA A 74 7.66 -5.78 13.36
C ALA A 74 6.88 -4.47 13.08
N VAL A 75 6.21 -3.93 14.10
CA VAL A 75 5.50 -2.64 14.03
C VAL A 75 6.49 -1.50 13.74
N LEU A 76 7.60 -1.42 14.48
CA LEU A 76 8.61 -0.39 14.29
C LEU A 76 9.29 -0.49 12.91
N THR A 77 9.59 -1.70 12.47
CA THR A 77 10.17 -1.93 11.13
C THR A 77 9.18 -1.52 10.03
N GLY A 78 7.92 -1.93 10.15
CA GLY A 78 6.85 -1.53 9.23
C GLY A 78 6.65 -0.02 9.21
N PHE A 79 6.66 0.64 10.37
CA PHE A 79 6.55 2.09 10.49
C PHE A 79 7.70 2.80 9.77
N ALA A 80 8.94 2.36 9.97
CA ALA A 80 10.10 2.93 9.30
C ALA A 80 10.02 2.79 7.77
N LEU A 81 9.58 1.62 7.27
CA LEU A 81 9.37 1.39 5.85
C LEU A 81 8.23 2.23 5.28
N ALA A 82 7.11 2.35 6.01
CA ALA A 82 5.99 3.20 5.61
C ALA A 82 6.44 4.65 5.47
N LEU A 83 7.14 5.17 6.48
CA LEU A 83 7.69 6.52 6.48
C LEU A 83 8.65 6.73 5.31
N LEU A 84 9.56 5.78 5.06
CA LEU A 84 10.49 5.84 3.93
C LEU A 84 9.74 5.89 2.59
N GLY A 85 8.73 5.02 2.40
CA GLY A 85 7.92 4.98 1.18
C GLY A 85 7.17 6.29 0.93
N GLU A 86 6.56 6.87 1.97
CA GLU A 86 5.91 8.18 1.86
C GLU A 86 6.92 9.28 1.51
N ILE A 87 8.08 9.32 2.18
CA ILE A 87 9.12 10.31 1.88
C ILE A 87 9.55 10.20 0.40
N ILE A 88 9.76 8.98 -0.12
CA ILE A 88 10.11 8.77 -1.52
C ILE A 88 9.02 9.32 -2.44
N GLU A 89 7.74 9.03 -2.17
CA GLU A 89 6.62 9.51 -2.98
C GLU A 89 6.51 11.04 -2.95
N PHE A 90 6.59 11.63 -1.76
CA PHE A 90 6.51 13.08 -1.58
C PHE A 90 7.69 13.80 -2.23
N VAL A 91 8.92 13.30 -2.06
CA VAL A 91 10.11 13.91 -2.65
C VAL A 91 10.09 13.78 -4.17
N ALA A 92 9.77 12.61 -4.72
CA ALA A 92 9.72 12.41 -6.16
C ALA A 92 8.62 13.27 -6.82
N GLY A 93 7.42 13.29 -6.22
CA GLY A 93 6.30 14.10 -6.72
C GLY A 93 6.54 15.61 -6.59
N ALA A 94 6.99 16.07 -5.42
CA ALA A 94 7.22 17.50 -5.18
C ALA A 94 8.44 18.03 -5.92
N ALA A 95 9.53 17.26 -6.03
CA ALA A 95 10.73 17.69 -6.73
C ALA A 95 10.49 17.83 -8.23
N GLY A 96 9.74 16.91 -8.85
CA GLY A 96 9.37 17.00 -10.26
C GLY A 96 8.52 18.24 -10.56
N ALA A 97 7.42 18.40 -9.84
CA ALA A 97 6.48 19.50 -10.07
C ALA A 97 7.05 20.89 -9.72
N LYS A 98 7.74 21.03 -8.57
CA LYS A 98 8.30 22.33 -8.16
C LYS A 98 9.43 22.81 -9.08
N ARG A 99 10.31 21.91 -9.54
CA ARG A 99 11.42 22.29 -10.44
C ARG A 99 10.91 22.80 -11.80
N ALA A 100 9.78 22.28 -12.27
CA ALA A 100 9.12 22.76 -13.48
C ALA A 100 8.25 24.02 -13.25
N GLY A 101 8.16 24.51 -12.02
CA GLY A 101 7.40 25.71 -11.67
C GLY A 101 5.89 25.51 -11.58
N ALA A 102 5.42 24.31 -11.23
CA ALA A 102 4.00 24.02 -11.06
C ALA A 102 3.35 24.89 -9.98
N SER A 103 2.16 25.42 -10.26
CA SER A 103 1.34 26.14 -9.30
C SER A 103 0.71 25.21 -8.25
N ARG A 104 0.15 25.82 -7.19
CA ARG A 104 -0.64 25.08 -6.20
C ARG A 104 -1.86 24.40 -6.82
N ARG A 105 -2.51 25.03 -7.81
CA ARG A 105 -3.66 24.47 -8.52
C ARG A 105 -3.25 23.27 -9.37
N SER A 106 -2.14 23.38 -10.10
CA SER A 106 -1.55 22.29 -10.87
C SER A 106 -1.23 21.08 -9.97
N THR A 107 -0.65 21.33 -8.80
CA THR A 107 -0.39 20.26 -7.81
C THR A 107 -1.68 19.57 -7.38
N LEU A 108 -2.74 20.32 -7.04
CA LEU A 108 -4.02 19.73 -6.62
C LEU A 108 -4.65 18.87 -7.72
N TYR A 109 -4.74 19.39 -8.94
CA TYR A 109 -5.33 18.66 -10.06
C TYR A 109 -4.49 17.44 -10.47
N SER A 110 -3.16 17.48 -10.28
CA SER A 110 -2.31 16.31 -10.50
C SER A 110 -2.63 15.15 -9.55
N ILE A 111 -3.00 15.43 -8.30
CA ILE A 111 -3.38 14.39 -7.33
C ILE A 111 -4.68 13.73 -7.78
N VAL A 112 -5.70 14.53 -8.07
CA VAL A 112 -7.01 14.04 -8.54
C VAL A 112 -6.86 13.27 -9.85
N GLY A 113 -6.12 13.84 -10.80
CA GLY A 113 -5.81 13.19 -12.07
C GLY A 113 -5.06 11.88 -11.88
N SER A 114 -4.09 11.83 -10.96
CA SER A 114 -3.36 10.60 -10.65
C SER A 114 -4.26 9.50 -10.12
N MET A 115 -5.21 9.83 -9.24
CA MET A 115 -6.16 8.86 -8.69
C MET A 115 -7.07 8.32 -9.80
N ALA A 116 -7.67 9.21 -10.59
CA ALA A 116 -8.55 8.83 -11.69
C ALA A 116 -7.81 7.99 -12.74
N GLY A 117 -6.60 8.40 -13.11
CA GLY A 117 -5.73 7.67 -14.02
C GLY A 117 -5.37 6.29 -13.49
N ALA A 118 -4.94 6.18 -12.23
CA ALA A 118 -4.58 4.90 -11.64
C ALA A 118 -5.76 3.91 -11.60
N ILE A 119 -6.96 4.39 -11.26
CA ILE A 119 -8.18 3.57 -11.28
C ILE A 119 -8.50 3.10 -12.69
N ALA A 120 -8.47 4.01 -13.68
CA ALA A 120 -8.69 3.67 -15.07
C ALA A 120 -7.65 2.64 -15.58
N GLY A 121 -6.37 2.83 -15.25
CA GLY A 121 -5.30 1.90 -15.59
C GLY A 121 -5.51 0.52 -14.98
N ALA A 122 -5.90 0.45 -13.71
CA ALA A 122 -6.19 -0.82 -13.03
C ALA A 122 -7.33 -1.60 -13.71
N ILE A 123 -8.35 -0.91 -14.22
CA ILE A 123 -9.49 -1.51 -14.94
C ILE A 123 -9.09 -1.97 -16.35
N VAL A 124 -8.28 -1.16 -17.06
CA VAL A 124 -7.88 -1.41 -18.46
C VAL A 124 -6.79 -2.49 -18.58
N GLY A 125 -6.07 -2.80 -17.49
CA GLY A 125 -4.94 -3.73 -17.45
C GLY A 125 -5.06 -4.95 -18.38
N ILE A 126 -4.13 -5.03 -19.34
CA ILE A 126 -3.90 -6.09 -20.36
C ILE A 126 -3.99 -7.51 -19.74
N PRO A 127 -4.39 -8.56 -20.51
CA PRO A 127 -4.75 -9.93 -20.07
C PRO A 127 -3.82 -10.72 -19.14
N ILE A 128 -2.69 -10.17 -18.68
CA ILE A 128 -1.84 -10.80 -17.66
C ILE A 128 -2.40 -10.43 -16.28
N PRO A 129 -2.99 -11.41 -15.54
CA PRO A 129 -3.57 -11.14 -14.23
C PRO A 129 -2.52 -10.54 -13.29
N VAL A 130 -2.96 -9.60 -12.44
CA VAL A 130 -2.16 -8.92 -11.40
C VAL A 130 -1.06 -7.98 -11.94
N ILE A 131 -0.13 -8.46 -12.77
CA ILE A 131 1.00 -7.66 -13.27
C ILE A 131 0.54 -6.55 -14.21
N GLY A 132 -0.37 -6.88 -15.15
CA GLY A 132 -0.94 -5.92 -16.09
C GLY A 132 -1.63 -4.74 -15.39
N PRO A 133 -2.59 -5.00 -14.48
CA PRO A 133 -3.26 -3.96 -13.70
C PRO A 133 -2.33 -3.10 -12.84
N VAL A 134 -1.29 -3.68 -12.21
CA VAL A 134 -0.33 -2.92 -11.38
C VAL A 134 0.46 -1.93 -12.24
N ILE A 135 1.06 -2.40 -13.34
CA ILE A 135 1.83 -1.54 -14.25
C ILE A 135 0.93 -0.48 -14.87
N ALA A 136 -0.26 -0.86 -15.31
CA ALA A 136 -1.23 0.07 -15.89
C ALA A 136 -1.67 1.13 -14.87
N ALA A 137 -1.95 0.77 -13.61
CA ALA A 137 -2.30 1.73 -12.57
C ALA A 137 -1.18 2.76 -12.32
N ILE A 138 0.08 2.32 -12.26
CA ILE A 138 1.24 3.22 -12.06
C ILE A 138 1.41 4.17 -13.26
N LEU A 139 1.36 3.65 -14.49
CA LEU A 139 1.56 4.45 -15.69
C LEU A 139 0.40 5.41 -15.94
N PHE A 140 -0.84 4.93 -15.85
CA PHE A 140 -2.01 5.79 -16.02
C PHE A 140 -2.16 6.77 -14.85
N GLY A 141 -1.73 6.40 -13.64
CA GLY A 141 -1.60 7.35 -12.53
C GLY A 141 -0.63 8.48 -12.86
N GLY A 142 0.52 8.18 -13.45
CA GLY A 142 1.43 9.20 -13.97
C GLY A 142 0.78 10.07 -15.06
N LEU A 143 0.10 9.45 -16.05
CA LEU A 143 -0.56 10.18 -17.14
C LEU A 143 -1.67 11.10 -16.63
N GLY A 144 -2.49 10.61 -15.71
CA GLY A 144 -3.52 11.40 -15.06
C GLY A 144 -2.93 12.55 -14.24
N ALA A 145 -1.79 12.33 -13.57
CA ALA A 145 -1.09 13.38 -12.86
C ALA A 145 -0.59 14.49 -13.80
N ALA A 146 -0.02 14.10 -14.95
CA ALA A 146 0.42 15.04 -15.97
C ALA A 146 -0.74 15.84 -16.57
N ALA A 147 -1.82 15.16 -16.96
CA ALA A 147 -3.01 15.81 -17.50
C ALA A 147 -3.65 16.78 -16.51
N GLY A 148 -3.76 16.38 -15.23
CA GLY A 148 -4.26 17.23 -14.15
C GLY A 148 -3.36 18.44 -13.91
N ALA A 149 -2.05 18.24 -13.87
CA ALA A 149 -1.08 19.32 -13.73
C ALA A 149 -1.19 20.34 -14.87
N MET A 150 -1.29 19.84 -16.11
CA MET A 150 -1.39 20.69 -17.30
C MET A 150 -2.70 21.45 -17.39
N TYR A 151 -3.79 20.82 -16.97
CA TYR A 151 -5.10 21.46 -16.86
C TYR A 151 -5.06 22.62 -15.85
N GLY A 152 -4.36 22.44 -14.73
CA GLY A 152 -4.22 23.47 -13.71
C GLY A 152 -3.48 24.73 -14.16
N GLU A 153 -2.62 24.65 -15.18
CA GLU A 153 -1.84 25.78 -15.71
C GLU A 153 -2.49 26.44 -16.94
N TRP A 154 -3.54 25.84 -17.51
CA TRP A 154 -4.15 26.33 -18.75
C TRP A 154 -4.63 27.79 -18.64
N ASN A 155 -5.13 28.18 -17.46
CA ASN A 155 -5.69 29.51 -17.23
C ASN A 155 -4.64 30.56 -16.81
N ASP A 156 -3.38 30.17 -16.62
CA ASP A 156 -2.31 31.07 -16.13
C ASP A 156 -1.50 31.70 -17.28
N GLY A 157 -1.94 31.54 -18.54
CA GLY A 157 -1.32 32.18 -19.70
C GLY A 157 0.07 31.65 -20.08
N ARG A 158 0.47 30.51 -19.49
CA ARG A 158 1.77 29.89 -19.76
C ARG A 158 1.87 29.38 -21.19
N SER A 159 3.09 29.40 -21.73
CA SER A 159 3.34 28.83 -23.05
C SER A 159 3.08 27.32 -23.06
N TRP A 160 2.66 26.79 -24.21
CA TRP A 160 2.47 25.34 -24.38
C TRP A 160 3.72 24.53 -24.01
N LYS A 161 4.91 25.07 -24.30
CA LYS A 161 6.20 24.44 -23.98
C LYS A 161 6.42 24.32 -22.47
N GLU A 162 6.12 25.36 -21.70
CA GLU A 162 6.23 25.33 -20.24
C GLU A 162 5.21 24.36 -19.63
N ASN A 163 3.97 24.38 -20.15
CA ASN A 163 2.92 23.49 -19.66
C ASN A 163 3.29 22.00 -19.89
N TRP A 164 3.81 21.67 -21.07
CA TRP A 164 4.31 20.33 -21.37
C TRP A 164 5.45 19.89 -20.46
N MET A 165 6.38 20.80 -20.15
CA MET A 165 7.49 20.52 -19.24
C MET A 165 6.99 20.21 -17.81
N ILE A 166 5.97 20.93 -17.33
CA ILE A 166 5.31 20.66 -16.04
C ILE A 166 4.63 19.29 -16.05
N GLY A 167 3.87 18.98 -17.11
CA GLY A 167 3.22 17.69 -17.27
C GLY A 167 4.21 16.53 -17.24
N HIS A 168 5.30 16.62 -18.01
CA HIS A 168 6.32 15.57 -18.10
C HIS A 168 7.08 15.37 -16.78
N ALA A 169 7.42 16.45 -16.08
CA ALA A 169 8.08 16.36 -14.78
C ALA A 169 7.15 15.76 -13.71
N THR A 170 5.85 16.09 -13.78
CA THR A 170 4.83 15.55 -12.87
C THR A 170 4.57 14.06 -13.15
N PHE A 171 4.52 13.64 -14.42
CA PHE A 171 4.41 12.23 -14.83
C PHE A 171 5.48 11.38 -14.14
N TRP A 172 6.76 11.69 -14.40
CA TRP A 172 7.86 10.88 -13.89
C TRP A 172 8.02 11.00 -12.37
N GLY A 173 7.79 12.18 -11.82
CA GLY A 173 7.79 12.38 -10.36
C GLY A 173 6.75 11.49 -9.68
N ARG A 174 5.54 11.39 -10.25
CA ARG A 174 4.47 10.53 -9.73
C ARG A 174 4.80 9.05 -9.93
N THR A 175 5.19 8.65 -11.14
CA THR A 175 5.50 7.25 -11.48
C THR A 175 6.59 6.66 -10.58
N PHE A 176 7.75 7.33 -10.48
CA PHE A 176 8.84 6.82 -9.64
C PHE A 176 8.54 6.94 -8.15
N GLY A 177 7.80 7.98 -7.74
CA GLY A 177 7.32 8.11 -6.36
C GLY A 177 6.43 6.95 -5.93
N THR A 178 5.40 6.64 -6.72
CA THR A 178 4.50 5.51 -6.46
C THR A 178 5.26 4.17 -6.49
N MET A 179 6.18 3.97 -7.44
CA MET A 179 7.01 2.75 -7.47
C MET A 179 7.81 2.57 -6.18
N GLY A 180 8.48 3.62 -5.71
CA GLY A 180 9.26 3.58 -4.47
C GLY A 180 8.39 3.27 -3.26
N LYS A 181 7.21 3.90 -3.16
CA LYS A 181 6.23 3.63 -2.09
C LYS A 181 5.70 2.21 -2.11
N VAL A 182 5.40 1.67 -3.29
CA VAL A 182 4.95 0.28 -3.48
C VAL A 182 6.05 -0.70 -3.08
N ILE A 183 7.31 -0.46 -3.43
CA ILE A 183 8.44 -1.30 -3.02
C ILE A 183 8.60 -1.30 -1.49
N ALA A 184 8.58 -0.13 -0.87
CA ALA A 184 8.65 -0.02 0.59
C ALA A 184 7.49 -0.75 1.27
N GLY A 185 6.28 -0.62 0.73
CA GLY A 185 5.09 -1.31 1.20
C GLY A 185 5.15 -2.83 1.06
N ALA A 186 5.75 -3.34 -0.02
CA ALA A 186 5.99 -4.77 -0.18
C ALA A 186 6.90 -5.31 0.93
N GLY A 187 7.89 -4.51 1.35
CA GLY A 187 8.71 -4.80 2.53
C GLY A 187 7.87 -4.94 3.81
N ILE A 188 6.85 -4.11 4.01
CA ILE A 188 5.95 -4.20 5.17
C ILE A 188 5.15 -5.52 5.15
N VAL A 189 4.66 -5.93 3.97
CA VAL A 189 3.95 -7.22 3.80
C VAL A 189 4.88 -8.40 4.07
N ILE A 190 6.14 -8.33 3.63
CA ILE A 190 7.14 -9.36 3.93
C ILE A 190 7.42 -9.40 5.44
N VAL A 191 7.54 -8.24 6.10
CA VAL A 191 7.72 -8.16 7.56
C VAL A 191 6.55 -8.82 8.28
N SER A 192 5.30 -8.55 7.90
CA SER A 192 4.14 -9.18 8.54
C SER A 192 4.11 -10.68 8.32
N LEU A 193 4.42 -11.15 7.11
CA LEU A 193 4.51 -12.57 6.78
C LEU A 193 5.60 -13.28 7.60
N VAL A 194 6.80 -12.71 7.67
CA VAL A 194 7.90 -13.29 8.45
C VAL A 194 7.56 -13.28 9.94
N ALA A 195 6.99 -12.19 10.45
CA ALA A 195 6.63 -12.07 11.86
C ALA A 195 5.60 -13.11 12.33
N VAL A 196 4.65 -13.52 11.47
CA VAL A 196 3.68 -14.57 11.82
C VAL A 196 4.22 -16.00 11.66
N LEU A 197 5.38 -16.17 11.02
CA LEU A 197 5.98 -17.48 10.76
C LEU A 197 7.08 -17.85 11.77
N LEU A 198 7.69 -16.86 12.41
CA LEU A 198 8.66 -17.02 13.50
C LEU A 198 7.96 -17.25 14.84
#